data_AF-A0A2S9YJQ3-F1
#
_entry.id   AF-A0A2S9YJQ3-F1
#
_cell.length_a   1.000
_cell.length_b   1.000
_cell.length_c   1.000
_cell.angle_alpha   90.00
_cell.angle_beta   90.00
_cell.angle_gamma   90.00
#
_symmetry.space_group_name_H-M   'P 1'
#
loop_
_entity.id
_entity.type
_entity.pdbx_description
1 polymer ?
#
loop_
_entity_poly.entity_id
_entity_poly.type
_entity_poly.pdbx_seq_one_letter_code
_entity_poly.pdbx_strand_id
1 'polypeptide(L)'
;MATKIETPVGAKPTLEYALRPHAVSREVLVERYRPVMMMVRQILGVVPHAMSYFEIWPPAFTTYSVLVPSFLDIPRCDLGRGISPDLRSLVLYVASRSYGCSYCAAHSAGIGTVFRGPGGSLARNKEALDAEACNLFGAADIAAINYATAVGRIPSEVTLDHRVGLARHYSETHEEAIVLAATLMGFLNCAMDTLGMVLEWGVLKNAQQYLTPSAWQPAQNYVEAYDREVIDADKNTDDGETLGPLALARTMAGIIAYDRGALEGVAGRPARIYAQLRETMGFVPYYIERIERVSTKRVITHCLVERLQSDAGSVAIWLKHAVCFVAAKKSNNPLLAAHFAYWAVRAGATLKRLTSALVPSEDQGRDVAAFMFAHAGATSPATVGAAEVAGLTSYFSPAEIIELVVALSIHGLLNRYTSTYPVDSYEPEVEAFVAEHGEALGLKPAVPCTHGTSWDQQAAKARLTG
;
A
#
# COMPACT_ATOMS: atom_id res chain seq x y z
N MET A 1 11.10 -20.49 -22.10
CA MET A 1 11.68 -21.19 -20.94
C MET A 1 11.99 -20.12 -19.91
N ALA A 2 11.25 -20.07 -18.80
CA ALA A 2 11.54 -19.14 -17.72
C ALA A 2 12.85 -19.57 -17.03
N THR A 3 13.82 -18.68 -16.95
CA THR A 3 15.09 -18.91 -16.26
C THR A 3 14.78 -19.13 -14.78
N LYS A 4 15.05 -20.34 -14.28
CA LYS A 4 14.84 -20.70 -12.87
C LYS A 4 15.76 -19.84 -12.00
N ILE A 5 15.24 -19.18 -10.98
CA ILE A 5 16.05 -18.39 -10.04
C ILE A 5 16.72 -19.38 -9.10
N GLU A 6 18.03 -19.60 -9.25
CA GLU A 6 18.81 -20.41 -8.30
C GLU A 6 19.12 -19.58 -7.05
N THR A 7 18.45 -19.88 -5.93
CA THR A 7 18.79 -19.30 -4.63
C THR A 7 19.84 -20.20 -3.95
N PRO A 8 21.04 -19.71 -3.61
CA PRO A 8 22.05 -20.52 -2.93
C PRO A 8 21.54 -21.07 -1.59
N VAL A 9 21.91 -22.31 -1.27
CA VAL A 9 21.65 -22.89 0.06
C VAL A 9 22.40 -22.05 1.11
N GLY A 10 21.66 -21.48 2.07
CA GLY A 10 22.20 -20.52 3.05
C GLY A 10 22.05 -19.04 2.66
N ALA A 11 21.28 -18.71 1.64
CA ALA A 11 20.93 -17.34 1.26
C ALA A 11 19.96 -16.66 2.24
N LYS A 12 20.03 -15.32 2.31
CA LYS A 12 19.08 -14.47 3.03
C LYS A 12 17.64 -14.75 2.53
N PRO A 13 16.69 -15.13 3.40
CA PRO A 13 15.37 -15.65 2.99
C PRO A 13 14.37 -14.52 2.68
N THR A 14 14.74 -13.58 1.81
CA THR A 14 13.87 -12.45 1.40
C THR A 14 13.66 -12.45 -0.11
N LEU A 15 12.49 -12.01 -0.55
CA LEU A 15 12.22 -11.79 -1.97
C LEU A 15 13.12 -10.69 -2.55
N GLU A 16 13.43 -9.64 -1.79
CA GLU A 16 14.40 -8.59 -2.17
C GLU A 16 15.72 -9.23 -2.61
N TYR A 17 16.35 -10.04 -1.74
CA TYR A 17 17.59 -10.72 -2.08
C TYR A 17 17.46 -11.66 -3.29
N ALA A 18 16.39 -12.45 -3.36
CA ALA A 18 16.16 -13.38 -4.47
C ALA A 18 15.94 -12.68 -5.82
N LEU A 19 15.35 -11.47 -5.79
CA LEU A 19 15.05 -10.67 -6.98
C LEU A 19 16.14 -9.64 -7.31
N ARG A 20 17.12 -9.42 -6.42
CA ARG A 20 18.19 -8.43 -6.57
C ARG A 20 18.92 -8.50 -7.93
N PRO A 21 19.26 -9.69 -8.49
CA PRO A 21 19.88 -9.78 -9.82
C PRO A 21 19.00 -9.29 -10.98
N HIS A 22 17.69 -9.17 -10.75
CA HIS A 22 16.72 -8.69 -11.74
C HIS A 22 16.31 -7.23 -11.53
N ALA A 23 16.68 -6.63 -10.39
CA ALA A 23 16.34 -5.25 -10.07
C ALA A 23 16.95 -4.28 -11.10
N VAL A 24 16.15 -3.32 -11.56
CA VAL A 24 16.58 -2.36 -12.58
C VAL A 24 17.44 -1.27 -11.95
N SER A 25 18.60 -0.99 -12.56
CA SER A 25 19.54 -0.03 -12.00
C SER A 25 18.95 1.38 -11.93
N ARG A 26 19.43 2.16 -10.97
CA ARG A 26 18.96 3.54 -10.75
C ARG A 26 19.20 4.42 -11.97
N GLU A 27 20.30 4.23 -12.69
CA GLU A 27 20.65 4.99 -13.90
C GLU A 27 19.57 4.79 -14.97
N VAL A 28 19.16 3.55 -15.19
CA VAL A 28 18.09 3.21 -16.14
C VAL A 28 16.76 3.81 -15.70
N LEU A 29 16.44 3.80 -14.40
CA LEU A 29 15.23 4.44 -13.90
C LEU A 29 15.24 5.96 -14.08
N VAL A 30 16.38 6.62 -13.83
CA VAL A 30 16.54 8.07 -14.03
C VAL A 30 16.41 8.43 -15.52
N GLU A 31 16.94 7.60 -16.42
CA GLU A 31 16.78 7.78 -17.86
C GLU A 31 15.32 7.68 -18.29
N ARG A 32 14.62 6.61 -17.87
CA ARG A 32 13.23 6.33 -18.27
C ARG A 32 12.20 7.25 -17.63
N TYR A 33 12.39 7.56 -16.34
CA TYR A 33 11.36 8.16 -15.48
C TYR A 33 11.84 9.41 -14.78
N ARG A 34 12.76 10.17 -15.40
CA ARG A 34 13.42 11.34 -14.80
C ARG A 34 12.51 12.23 -13.96
N PRO A 35 11.32 12.67 -14.42
CA PRO A 35 10.45 13.51 -13.59
C PRO A 35 10.03 12.82 -12.29
N VAL A 36 9.62 11.55 -12.34
CA VAL A 36 9.23 10.75 -11.18
C VAL A 36 10.40 10.62 -10.21
N MET A 37 11.56 10.22 -10.71
CA MET A 37 12.76 10.02 -9.90
C MET A 37 13.19 11.30 -9.17
N MET A 38 13.15 12.44 -9.87
CA MET A 38 13.55 13.73 -9.31
C MET A 38 12.55 14.25 -8.28
N MET A 39 11.24 14.06 -8.48
CA MET A 39 10.23 14.41 -7.48
C MET A 39 10.40 13.57 -6.20
N VAL A 40 10.55 12.26 -6.35
CA VAL A 40 10.71 11.34 -5.22
C VAL A 40 11.96 11.69 -4.42
N ARG A 41 13.09 11.88 -5.10
CA ARG A 41 14.34 12.33 -4.49
C ARG A 41 14.18 13.65 -3.75
N GLN A 42 13.46 14.62 -4.33
CA GLN A 42 13.21 15.90 -3.68
C GLN A 42 12.41 15.77 -2.37
N ILE A 43 11.50 14.79 -2.28
CA ILE A 43 10.65 14.60 -1.09
C ILE A 43 11.34 13.74 -0.02
N LEU A 44 12.10 12.71 -0.43
CA LEU A 44 12.67 11.70 0.46
C LEU A 44 14.17 11.86 0.71
N GLY A 45 14.86 12.69 -0.06
CA GLY A 45 16.34 12.78 -0.10
C GLY A 45 16.96 11.72 -1.00
N VAL A 46 16.39 10.52 -1.00
CA VAL A 46 16.87 9.36 -1.77
C VAL A 46 15.92 8.96 -2.88
N VAL A 47 16.42 8.16 -3.82
CA VAL A 47 15.60 7.31 -4.67
C VAL A 47 15.41 5.97 -3.95
N PRO A 48 14.18 5.57 -3.58
CA PRO A 48 13.95 4.30 -2.89
C PRO A 48 14.35 3.08 -3.74
N HIS A 49 15.04 2.12 -3.14
CA HIS A 49 15.37 0.83 -3.73
C HIS A 49 14.14 0.12 -4.30
N ALA A 50 12.99 0.27 -3.66
CA ALA A 50 11.75 -0.37 -4.09
C ALA A 50 11.36 -0.03 -5.53
N MET A 51 11.75 1.14 -6.04
CA MET A 51 11.50 1.54 -7.43
C MET A 51 12.21 0.61 -8.42
N SER A 52 13.42 0.14 -8.10
CA SER A 52 14.18 -0.83 -8.91
C SER A 52 13.52 -2.20 -8.96
N TYR A 53 12.88 -2.61 -7.87
CA TYR A 53 12.16 -3.89 -7.78
C TYR A 53 10.81 -3.83 -8.48
N PHE A 54 10.06 -2.73 -8.34
CA PHE A 54 8.80 -2.59 -9.06
C PHE A 54 9.00 -2.54 -10.59
N GLU A 55 10.13 -2.04 -11.08
CA GLU A 55 10.41 -2.02 -12.52
C GLU A 55 10.76 -3.41 -13.11
N ILE A 56 10.99 -4.44 -12.28
CA ILE A 56 11.05 -5.84 -12.75
C ILE A 56 9.76 -6.21 -13.49
N TRP A 57 8.62 -5.64 -13.06
CA TRP A 57 7.36 -5.67 -13.79
C TRP A 57 6.84 -4.23 -13.97
N PRO A 58 7.17 -3.55 -15.08
CA PRO A 58 6.90 -2.11 -15.27
C PRO A 58 5.47 -1.63 -14.93
N PRO A 59 4.38 -2.42 -15.14
CA PRO A 59 3.06 -2.06 -14.64
C PRO A 59 3.01 -1.76 -13.13
N ALA A 60 3.81 -2.44 -12.30
CA ALA A 60 3.96 -2.16 -10.87
C ALA A 60 4.62 -0.80 -10.61
N PHE A 61 5.69 -0.47 -11.33
CA PHE A 61 6.33 0.85 -11.23
C PHE A 61 5.33 1.97 -11.55
N THR A 62 4.52 1.78 -12.60
CA THR A 62 3.44 2.72 -12.95
C THR A 62 2.42 2.86 -11.83
N THR A 63 1.95 1.76 -11.25
CA THR A 63 0.99 1.78 -10.14
C THR A 63 1.55 2.51 -8.92
N TYR A 64 2.78 2.20 -8.52
CA TYR A 64 3.48 2.90 -7.45
C TYR A 64 3.56 4.41 -7.71
N SER A 65 3.94 4.79 -8.93
CA SER A 65 4.19 6.18 -9.32
C SER A 65 2.93 7.06 -9.35
N VAL A 66 1.76 6.49 -9.67
CA VAL A 66 0.48 7.24 -9.63
C VAL A 66 -0.20 7.20 -8.26
N LEU A 67 0.05 6.16 -7.45
CA LEU A 67 -0.49 6.02 -6.10
C LEU A 67 0.02 7.12 -5.17
N VAL A 68 1.34 7.29 -5.10
CA VAL A 68 1.97 8.22 -4.15
C VAL A 68 1.44 9.66 -4.29
N PRO A 69 1.51 10.33 -5.46
CA PRO A 69 1.05 11.72 -5.57
C PRO A 69 -0.45 11.87 -5.36
N SER A 70 -1.26 10.91 -5.82
CA SER A 70 -2.72 10.98 -5.69
C SER A 70 -3.19 10.86 -4.23
N PHE A 71 -2.62 9.93 -3.46
CA PHE A 71 -3.03 9.68 -2.07
C PHE A 71 -2.39 10.65 -1.08
N LEU A 72 -1.21 11.19 -1.38
CA LEU A 72 -0.53 12.20 -0.55
C LEU A 72 -0.90 13.65 -0.90
N ASP A 73 -1.81 13.83 -1.86
CA ASP A 73 -2.26 15.13 -2.40
C ASP A 73 -1.10 16.03 -2.83
N ILE A 74 -0.09 15.48 -3.50
CA ILE A 74 1.08 16.24 -3.95
C ILE A 74 0.78 16.86 -5.32
N PRO A 75 1.06 18.16 -5.55
CA PRO A 75 1.71 19.13 -4.64
C PRO A 75 0.72 19.99 -3.83
N ARG A 76 -0.58 19.71 -3.84
CA ARG A 76 -1.59 20.55 -3.15
C ARG A 76 -1.33 20.64 -1.64
N CYS A 77 -1.04 19.54 -0.97
CA CYS A 77 -0.60 19.48 0.43
C CYS A 77 0.66 20.34 0.63
N ASP A 78 1.65 20.20 -0.25
CA ASP A 78 2.93 20.92 -0.18
C ASP A 78 2.77 22.44 -0.43
N LEU A 79 1.70 22.84 -1.10
CA LEU A 79 1.29 24.23 -1.36
C LEU A 79 0.33 24.79 -0.29
N GLY A 80 0.05 24.04 0.78
CA GLY A 80 -0.86 24.46 1.85
C GLY A 80 -2.35 24.47 1.46
N ARG A 81 -2.75 23.64 0.48
CA ARG A 81 -4.14 23.52 -0.02
C ARG A 81 -4.83 22.21 0.43
N GLY A 82 -4.31 21.59 1.47
CA GLY A 82 -4.81 20.37 2.11
C GLY A 82 -4.29 20.29 3.55
N ILE A 83 -4.19 19.08 4.11
CA ILE A 83 -3.54 18.88 5.41
C ILE A 83 -2.09 19.35 5.37
N SER A 84 -1.51 19.68 6.54
CA SER A 84 -0.11 20.09 6.60
C SER A 84 0.82 18.91 6.22
N PRO A 85 1.99 19.17 5.60
CA PRO A 85 3.00 18.14 5.37
C PRO A 85 3.44 17.43 6.65
N ASP A 86 3.45 18.12 7.78
CA ASP A 86 3.80 17.54 9.08
C ASP A 86 2.73 16.55 9.57
N LEU A 87 1.44 16.88 9.42
CA LEU A 87 0.35 15.95 9.73
C LEU A 87 0.35 14.75 8.79
N ARG A 88 0.61 14.98 7.49
CA ARG A 88 0.79 13.90 6.51
C ARG A 88 1.93 12.97 6.96
N SER A 89 3.11 13.51 7.25
CA SER A 89 4.27 12.75 7.72
C SER A 89 3.97 11.97 9.00
N LEU A 90 3.30 12.59 9.98
CA LEU A 90 2.88 11.96 11.22
C LEU A 90 1.99 10.73 10.98
N VAL A 91 0.95 10.86 10.14
CA VAL A 91 0.02 9.77 9.82
C VAL A 91 0.74 8.61 9.12
N LEU A 92 1.59 8.91 8.13
CA LEU A 92 2.36 7.89 7.41
C LEU A 92 3.31 7.14 8.34
N TYR A 93 3.96 7.86 9.25
CA TYR A 93 4.89 7.32 10.24
C TYR A 93 4.17 6.41 11.24
N VAL A 94 3.13 6.90 11.91
CA VAL A 94 2.40 6.14 12.94
C VAL A 94 1.73 4.90 12.34
N ALA A 95 1.13 5.01 11.15
CA ALA A 95 0.55 3.85 10.47
C ALA A 95 1.62 2.79 10.13
N SER A 96 2.80 3.21 9.69
CA SER A 96 3.91 2.30 9.38
C SER A 96 4.50 1.64 10.64
N ARG A 97 4.65 2.40 11.72
CA ARG A 97 5.09 1.87 13.02
C ARG A 97 4.09 0.87 13.58
N SER A 98 2.80 1.14 13.46
CA SER A 98 1.73 0.28 13.97
C SER A 98 1.54 -1.00 13.15
N TYR A 99 1.90 -0.96 11.87
CA TYR A 99 2.05 -2.15 11.02
C TYR A 99 3.35 -2.93 11.29
N GLY A 100 4.38 -2.28 11.83
CA GLY A 100 5.71 -2.88 12.00
C GLY A 100 6.60 -2.80 10.75
N CYS A 101 6.30 -1.95 9.75
CA CYS A 101 7.18 -1.76 8.59
C CYS A 101 8.31 -0.76 8.92
N SER A 102 9.47 -1.26 9.34
CA SER A 102 10.64 -0.42 9.67
C SER A 102 11.14 0.43 8.50
N TYR A 103 11.15 -0.13 7.27
CA TYR A 103 11.54 0.57 6.04
C TYR A 103 10.64 1.80 5.82
N CYS A 104 9.34 1.58 5.82
CA CYS A 104 8.33 2.60 5.59
C CYS A 104 8.34 3.67 6.69
N ALA A 105 8.49 3.25 7.96
CA ALA A 105 8.60 4.16 9.10
C ALA A 105 9.81 5.09 9.00
N ALA A 106 10.96 4.58 8.53
CA ALA A 106 12.16 5.39 8.38
C ALA A 106 11.98 6.50 7.31
N HIS A 107 11.42 6.16 6.14
CA HIS A 107 11.12 7.17 5.11
C HIS A 107 10.06 8.17 5.56
N SER A 108 8.98 7.71 6.19
CA SER A 108 7.83 8.55 6.55
C SER A 108 8.10 9.46 7.74
N ALA A 109 9.00 9.10 8.65
CA ALA A 109 9.35 9.92 9.81
C ALA A 109 9.85 11.32 9.41
N GLY A 110 10.61 11.39 8.31
CA GLY A 110 11.18 12.64 7.78
C GLY A 110 10.73 12.97 6.37
N ILE A 111 9.60 12.44 5.90
CA ILE A 111 9.11 12.77 4.56
C ILE A 111 8.86 14.26 4.43
N GLY A 112 9.41 14.85 3.37
CA GLY A 112 9.46 16.28 3.14
C GLY A 112 8.34 16.84 2.28
N THR A 113 8.65 17.96 1.64
CA THR A 113 7.87 18.53 0.54
C THR A 113 8.73 18.69 -0.69
N VAL A 114 8.09 18.78 -1.87
CA VAL A 114 8.75 19.08 -3.14
C VAL A 114 9.51 20.42 -3.12
N PHE A 115 9.25 21.30 -2.16
CA PHE A 115 9.88 22.62 -2.05
C PHE A 115 10.96 22.71 -0.96
N ARG A 116 10.82 21.96 0.13
CA ARG A 116 11.68 22.08 1.32
C ARG A 116 12.62 20.91 1.53
N GLY A 117 12.46 19.81 0.79
CA GLY A 117 13.28 18.63 1.02
C GLY A 117 12.80 17.81 2.23
N PRO A 118 13.48 16.68 2.51
CA PRO A 118 13.18 15.81 3.66
C PRO A 118 13.59 16.43 5.01
N GLY A 119 13.21 15.77 6.10
CA GLY A 119 13.73 15.98 7.46
C GLY A 119 12.86 16.83 8.40
N GLY A 120 11.89 17.59 7.88
CA GLY A 120 11.16 18.63 8.64
C GLY A 120 10.44 18.16 9.91
N SER A 121 9.89 16.94 9.92
CA SER A 121 9.04 16.42 11.02
C SER A 121 9.69 15.33 11.87
N LEU A 122 10.95 14.96 11.57
CA LEU A 122 11.57 13.76 12.09
C LEU A 122 11.75 13.77 13.62
N ALA A 123 12.21 14.89 14.19
CA ALA A 123 12.38 15.05 15.62
C ALA A 123 11.05 15.12 16.40
N ARG A 124 9.95 15.49 15.75
CA ARG A 124 8.61 15.47 16.35
C ARG A 124 8.02 14.06 16.29
N ASN A 125 8.10 13.42 15.12
CA ASN A 125 7.48 12.13 14.89
C ASN A 125 8.07 11.00 15.75
N LYS A 126 9.35 11.07 16.14
CA LYS A 126 9.94 10.09 17.06
C LYS A 126 9.18 9.97 18.39
N GLU A 127 8.52 11.03 18.83
CA GLU A 127 7.75 11.07 20.08
C GLU A 127 6.29 10.62 19.90
N ALA A 128 5.84 10.39 18.66
CA ALA A 128 4.42 10.13 18.35
C ALA A 128 3.88 8.80 18.89
N LEU A 129 4.76 7.84 19.20
CA LEU A 129 4.34 6.56 19.81
C LEU A 129 4.13 6.66 21.33
N ASP A 130 4.62 7.71 21.96
CA ASP A 130 4.40 8.03 23.36
C ASP A 130 3.85 9.47 23.48
N ALA A 131 2.87 9.76 22.62
CA ALA A 131 2.37 11.12 22.41
C ALA A 131 1.78 11.75 23.69
N GLU A 132 1.22 10.92 24.58
CA GLU A 132 0.68 11.37 25.87
C GLU A 132 1.77 11.85 26.84
N ALA A 133 3.01 11.34 26.73
CA ALA A 133 4.08 11.66 27.66
C ALA A 133 4.87 12.94 27.30
N CYS A 134 4.89 13.37 26.04
CA CYS A 134 5.81 14.42 25.56
C CYS A 134 5.22 15.83 25.43
N ASN A 135 3.92 16.04 25.64
CA ASN A 135 3.21 17.33 25.48
C ASN A 135 3.40 18.03 24.10
N LEU A 136 3.90 17.32 23.08
CA LEU A 136 4.17 17.90 21.74
C LEU A 136 2.96 17.88 20.80
N PHE A 137 1.89 17.19 21.18
CA PHE A 137 0.75 16.88 20.33
C PHE A 137 -0.53 17.49 20.90
N GLY A 138 -1.23 18.28 20.08
CA GLY A 138 -2.55 18.81 20.44
C GLY A 138 -3.66 17.77 20.25
N ALA A 139 -4.88 18.08 20.66
CA ALA A 139 -6.03 17.16 20.56
C ALA A 139 -6.27 16.63 19.13
N ALA A 140 -6.11 17.49 18.12
CA ALA A 140 -6.22 17.09 16.71
C ALA A 140 -5.14 16.07 16.32
N ASP A 141 -3.88 16.30 16.73
CA ASP A 141 -2.78 15.37 16.48
C ASP A 141 -3.03 14.02 17.15
N ILE A 142 -3.48 14.03 18.41
CA ILE A 142 -3.81 12.80 19.15
C ILE A 142 -4.92 12.02 18.43
N ALA A 143 -5.95 12.68 17.91
CA ALA A 143 -6.99 12.02 17.12
C ALA A 143 -6.42 11.37 15.85
N ALA A 144 -5.52 12.06 15.14
CA ALA A 144 -4.85 11.52 13.96
C ALA A 144 -3.91 10.35 14.29
N ILE A 145 -3.16 10.42 15.40
CA ILE A 145 -2.29 9.36 15.89
C ILE A 145 -3.12 8.12 16.24
N ASN A 146 -4.17 8.27 17.06
CA ASN A 146 -5.03 7.15 17.46
C ASN A 146 -5.66 6.45 16.26
N TYR A 147 -6.17 7.22 15.30
CA TYR A 147 -6.67 6.68 14.04
C TYR A 147 -5.58 5.95 13.24
N ALA A 148 -4.41 6.58 13.02
CA ALA A 148 -3.31 6.00 12.26
C ALA A 148 -2.77 4.72 12.91
N THR A 149 -2.77 4.66 14.25
CA THR A 149 -2.42 3.45 15.00
C THR A 149 -3.42 2.34 14.74
N ALA A 150 -4.71 2.62 14.89
CA ALA A 150 -5.77 1.62 14.75
C ALA A 150 -5.87 1.06 13.32
N VAL A 151 -5.78 1.92 12.29
CA VAL A 151 -5.86 1.52 10.88
C VAL A 151 -4.56 0.87 10.37
N GLY A 152 -3.44 1.11 11.05
CA GLY A 152 -2.15 0.53 10.70
C GLY A 152 -2.05 -0.97 11.01
N ARG A 153 -2.76 -1.42 12.05
CA ARG A 153 -2.76 -2.81 12.53
C ARG A 153 -3.52 -3.75 11.59
N ILE A 154 -3.16 -5.05 11.63
CA ILE A 154 -3.84 -6.11 10.89
C ILE A 154 -4.16 -7.27 11.86
N PRO A 155 -5.44 -7.63 12.07
CA PRO A 155 -6.66 -6.95 11.59
C PRO A 155 -6.75 -5.48 12.01
N SER A 156 -7.51 -4.69 11.26
CA SER A 156 -7.73 -3.28 11.58
C SER A 156 -8.49 -3.15 12.90
N GLU A 157 -8.06 -2.21 13.74
CA GLU A 157 -8.70 -1.89 15.02
C GLU A 157 -9.51 -0.58 14.96
N VAL A 158 -9.82 -0.09 13.76
CA VAL A 158 -10.62 1.13 13.60
C VAL A 158 -12.00 0.94 14.23
N THR A 159 -12.37 1.86 15.12
CA THR A 159 -13.66 1.90 15.81
C THR A 159 -14.42 3.15 15.40
N LEU A 160 -15.66 3.28 15.86
CA LEU A 160 -16.41 4.53 15.74
C LEU A 160 -15.68 5.71 16.39
N ASP A 161 -15.06 5.52 17.56
CA ASP A 161 -14.41 6.59 18.31
C ASP A 161 -13.22 7.17 17.57
N HIS A 162 -12.42 6.34 16.89
CA HIS A 162 -11.32 6.81 16.05
C HIS A 162 -11.82 7.76 14.95
N ARG A 163 -12.93 7.40 14.32
CA ARG A 163 -13.51 8.18 13.22
C ARG A 163 -14.16 9.46 13.74
N VAL A 164 -14.97 9.38 14.80
CA VAL A 164 -15.56 10.56 15.47
C VAL A 164 -14.46 11.50 15.98
N GLY A 165 -13.35 10.96 16.48
CA GLY A 165 -12.17 11.75 16.87
C GLY A 165 -11.62 12.59 15.71
N LEU A 166 -11.49 12.01 14.50
CA LEU A 166 -11.12 12.79 13.32
C LEU A 166 -12.17 13.86 12.99
N ALA A 167 -13.45 13.47 12.92
CA ALA A 167 -14.53 14.38 12.54
C ALA A 167 -14.70 15.58 13.48
N ARG A 168 -14.32 15.46 14.76
CA ARG A 168 -14.32 16.57 15.74
C ARG A 168 -13.26 17.62 15.46
N HIS A 169 -12.16 17.26 14.81
CA HIS A 169 -10.99 18.14 14.66
C HIS A 169 -10.68 18.51 13.21
N TYR A 170 -11.22 17.77 12.24
CA TYR A 170 -10.93 17.94 10.83
C TYR A 170 -12.21 18.11 10.01
N SER A 171 -12.15 18.99 9.01
CA SER A 171 -13.17 19.03 7.96
C SER A 171 -13.21 17.70 7.22
N GLU A 172 -14.31 17.41 6.54
CA GLU A 172 -14.47 16.23 5.71
C GLU A 172 -13.33 16.06 4.69
N THR A 173 -12.91 17.15 4.05
CA THR A 173 -11.79 17.15 3.10
C THR A 173 -10.42 16.86 3.73
N HIS A 174 -10.20 17.26 4.98
CA HIS A 174 -8.97 16.99 5.73
C HIS A 174 -8.98 15.58 6.32
N GLU A 175 -10.12 15.12 6.81
CA GLU A 175 -10.35 13.74 7.23
C GLU A 175 -10.07 12.78 6.07
N GLU A 176 -10.65 13.02 4.89
CA GLU A 176 -10.39 12.21 3.70
C GLU A 176 -8.88 12.21 3.36
N ALA A 177 -8.18 13.34 3.48
CA ALA A 177 -6.74 13.40 3.25
C ALA A 177 -5.93 12.50 4.22
N ILE A 178 -6.30 12.51 5.51
CA ILE A 178 -5.69 11.66 6.55
C ILE A 178 -5.96 10.19 6.24
N VAL A 179 -7.20 9.84 5.92
CA VAL A 179 -7.60 8.47 5.58
C VAL A 179 -6.87 7.97 4.34
N LEU A 180 -6.76 8.79 3.29
CA LEU A 180 -6.04 8.43 2.07
C LEU A 180 -4.54 8.28 2.33
N ALA A 181 -3.92 9.14 3.13
CA ALA A 181 -2.52 8.97 3.52
C ALA A 181 -2.28 7.62 4.22
N ALA A 182 -3.12 7.27 5.21
CA ALA A 182 -3.03 5.98 5.89
C ALA A 182 -3.34 4.78 4.97
N THR A 183 -4.26 4.97 4.01
CA THR A 183 -4.66 3.98 3.00
C THR A 183 -3.52 3.64 2.06
N LEU A 184 -2.79 4.63 1.55
CA LEU A 184 -1.58 4.41 0.73
C LEU A 184 -0.57 3.54 1.46
N MET A 185 -0.40 3.79 2.76
CA MET A 185 0.52 3.00 3.56
C MET A 185 0.10 1.53 3.65
N GLY A 186 -1.18 1.17 3.41
CA GLY A 186 -1.60 -0.23 3.30
C GLY A 186 -0.94 -0.94 2.12
N PHE A 187 -0.80 -0.25 0.98
CA PHE A 187 -0.03 -0.75 -0.16
C PHE A 187 1.45 -0.82 0.16
N LEU A 188 2.03 0.30 0.61
CA LEU A 188 3.48 0.41 0.78
C LEU A 188 3.99 -0.49 1.91
N ASN A 189 3.31 -0.53 3.05
CA ASN A 189 3.70 -1.40 4.16
C ASN A 189 3.68 -2.87 3.72
N CYS A 190 2.62 -3.32 3.05
CA CYS A 190 2.52 -4.68 2.56
C CYS A 190 3.63 -5.01 1.54
N ALA A 191 3.84 -4.15 0.55
CA ALA A 191 4.86 -4.38 -0.48
C ALA A 191 6.27 -4.46 0.10
N MET A 192 6.67 -3.47 0.91
CA MET A 192 8.05 -3.40 1.42
C MET A 192 8.35 -4.52 2.40
N ASP A 193 7.37 -4.88 3.24
CA ASP A 193 7.52 -5.90 4.26
C ASP A 193 7.55 -7.31 3.65
N THR A 194 6.66 -7.60 2.70
CA THR A 194 6.66 -8.89 1.99
C THR A 194 7.88 -9.08 1.10
N LEU A 195 8.39 -8.01 0.50
CA LEU A 195 9.67 -8.06 -0.22
C LEU A 195 10.86 -8.25 0.74
N GLY A 196 10.79 -7.72 1.97
CA GLY A 196 11.93 -7.66 2.87
C GLY A 196 12.94 -6.60 2.43
N MET A 197 12.45 -5.41 2.05
CA MET A 197 13.26 -4.33 1.48
C MET A 197 14.38 -3.83 2.40
N VAL A 198 15.54 -3.60 1.80
CA VAL A 198 16.73 -3.02 2.45
C VAL A 198 16.67 -1.49 2.33
N LEU A 199 16.86 -0.80 3.46
CA LEU A 199 16.90 0.66 3.51
C LEU A 199 18.13 1.23 2.81
N GLU A 200 17.96 2.40 2.20
CA GLU A 200 19.05 3.17 1.60
C GLU A 200 19.95 3.74 2.71
N TRP A 201 21.23 3.91 2.42
CA TRP A 201 22.23 4.33 3.43
C TRP A 201 21.84 5.59 4.20
N GLY A 202 21.45 6.67 3.50
CA GLY A 202 21.13 7.95 4.13
C GLY A 202 19.92 7.85 5.07
N VAL A 203 18.91 7.09 4.66
CA VAL A 203 17.69 6.86 5.44
C VAL A 203 17.97 5.96 6.64
N LEU A 204 18.74 4.89 6.47
CA LEU A 204 19.17 4.01 7.56
C LEU A 204 19.93 4.78 8.63
N LYS A 205 20.92 5.59 8.22
CA LYS A 205 21.72 6.41 9.13
C LYS A 205 20.85 7.39 9.93
N ASN A 206 19.95 8.10 9.26
CA ASN A 206 19.03 9.03 9.93
C ASN A 206 18.10 8.30 10.90
N ALA A 207 17.51 7.18 10.48
CA ALA A 207 16.63 6.40 11.35
C ALA A 207 17.36 5.86 12.59
N GLN A 208 18.58 5.33 12.43
CA GLN A 208 19.42 4.90 13.55
C GLN A 208 19.73 6.04 14.52
N GLN A 209 20.03 7.23 14.00
CA GLN A 209 20.36 8.39 14.83
C GLN A 209 19.16 8.88 15.65
N TYR A 210 17.96 8.90 15.06
CA TYR A 210 16.83 9.64 15.64
C TYR A 210 15.65 8.78 16.09
N LEU A 211 15.43 7.62 15.47
CA LEU A 211 14.27 6.78 15.74
C LEU A 211 14.57 5.63 16.70
N THR A 212 15.83 5.22 16.87
CA THR A 212 16.24 4.20 17.85
C THR A 212 15.67 4.44 19.26
N PRO A 213 15.65 5.69 19.80
CA PRO A 213 15.03 5.97 21.10
C PRO A 213 13.53 5.63 21.18
N SER A 214 12.83 5.64 20.04
CA SER A 214 11.41 5.28 19.94
C SER A 214 11.19 3.78 19.71
N ALA A 215 12.16 2.92 20.05
CA ALA A 215 12.19 1.47 19.78
C ALA A 215 12.10 1.08 18.30
N TRP A 216 12.48 1.98 17.39
CA TRP A 216 12.67 1.61 15.99
C TRP A 216 13.96 0.80 15.82
N GLN A 217 13.92 -0.23 14.99
CA GLN A 217 15.08 -1.02 14.58
C GLN A 217 15.00 -1.24 13.06
N PRO A 218 16.14 -1.47 12.37
CA PRO A 218 16.12 -1.96 10.98
C PRO A 218 15.18 -3.16 10.84
N ALA A 219 14.66 -3.38 9.63
CA ALA A 219 13.72 -4.48 9.39
C ALA A 219 14.29 -5.81 9.91
N GLN A 220 13.44 -6.71 10.41
CA GLN A 220 13.85 -8.01 10.96
C GLN A 220 14.71 -8.81 9.97
N ASN A 221 14.50 -8.58 8.68
CA ASN A 221 15.22 -9.24 7.61
C ASN A 221 16.52 -8.55 7.20
N TYR A 222 16.92 -7.43 7.82
CA TYR A 222 18.21 -6.81 7.54
C TYR A 222 19.36 -7.67 8.08
N VAL A 223 20.28 -8.08 7.21
CA VAL A 223 21.46 -8.87 7.60
C VAL A 223 22.69 -8.24 6.97
N GLU A 224 23.53 -7.63 7.81
CA GLU A 224 24.68 -6.82 7.37
C GLU A 224 25.58 -7.56 6.36
N ALA A 225 25.84 -8.85 6.56
CA ALA A 225 26.67 -9.67 5.67
C ALA A 225 26.14 -9.75 4.24
N TYR A 226 24.82 -9.63 4.02
CA TYR A 226 24.20 -9.70 2.69
C TYR A 226 23.84 -8.33 2.13
N ASP A 227 23.70 -7.32 2.99
CA ASP A 227 23.10 -6.03 2.63
C ASP A 227 24.10 -4.88 2.57
N ARG A 228 25.31 -5.06 3.13
CA ARG A 228 26.33 -4.02 3.17
C ARG A 228 26.70 -3.49 1.78
N GLU A 229 26.83 -4.37 0.78
CA GLU A 229 27.23 -3.96 -0.58
C GLU A 229 26.22 -3.00 -1.20
N VAL A 230 24.92 -3.32 -1.10
CA VAL A 230 23.85 -2.47 -1.62
C VAL A 230 23.82 -1.12 -0.90
N ILE A 231 23.94 -1.12 0.43
CA ILE A 231 23.96 0.10 1.23
C ILE A 231 25.20 0.95 0.94
N ASP A 232 26.37 0.34 0.78
CA ASP A 232 27.61 1.08 0.53
C ASP A 232 27.61 1.72 -0.86
N ALA A 233 26.93 1.12 -1.84
CA ALA A 233 26.76 1.70 -3.16
C ALA A 233 25.98 3.03 -3.14
N ASP A 234 25.03 3.20 -2.21
CA ASP A 234 24.20 4.41 -2.09
C ASP A 234 24.99 5.66 -1.71
N LYS A 235 26.09 5.50 -0.97
CA LYS A 235 26.94 6.62 -0.51
C LYS A 235 27.43 7.50 -1.67
N ASN A 236 27.54 6.92 -2.86
CA ASN A 236 28.01 7.61 -4.06
C ASN A 236 26.87 8.26 -4.87
N THR A 237 25.61 8.02 -4.51
CA THR A 237 24.44 8.42 -5.32
C THR A 237 23.43 9.29 -4.55
N ASP A 238 23.57 9.39 -3.23
CA ASP A 238 22.81 10.29 -2.35
C ASP A 238 23.63 11.55 -1.99
N ASP A 239 23.93 12.37 -2.99
CA ASP A 239 24.80 13.56 -2.85
C ASP A 239 24.10 14.80 -2.25
N GLY A 240 22.82 14.69 -1.87
CA GLY A 240 22.03 15.79 -1.30
C GLY A 240 21.63 16.91 -2.27
N GLU A 241 21.82 16.76 -3.58
CA GLU A 241 21.42 17.75 -4.58
C GLU A 241 19.89 17.96 -4.60
N THR A 242 19.49 19.22 -4.53
CA THR A 242 18.09 19.67 -4.65
C THR A 242 17.84 20.33 -5.99
N LEU A 243 16.62 20.18 -6.52
CA LEU A 243 16.23 20.83 -7.77
C LEU A 243 16.13 22.35 -7.61
N GLY A 244 16.82 23.10 -8.47
CA GLY A 244 16.56 24.54 -8.63
C GLY A 244 15.15 24.82 -9.19
N PRO A 245 14.62 26.06 -9.09
CA PRO A 245 13.22 26.37 -9.41
C PRO A 245 12.78 25.97 -10.83
N LEU A 246 13.62 26.20 -11.84
CA LEU A 246 13.32 25.83 -13.23
C LEU A 246 13.29 24.31 -13.43
N ALA A 247 14.22 23.60 -12.80
CA ALA A 247 14.26 22.15 -12.85
C ALA A 247 13.04 21.54 -12.15
N LEU A 248 12.64 22.08 -11.00
CA LEU A 248 11.43 21.69 -10.30
C LEU A 248 10.18 21.90 -11.17
N ALA A 249 10.02 23.06 -11.81
CA ALA A 249 8.89 23.32 -12.70
C ALA A 249 8.81 22.32 -13.88
N ARG A 250 9.96 22.01 -14.50
CA ARG A 250 10.04 20.99 -15.57
C ARG A 250 9.69 19.59 -15.04
N THR A 251 10.17 19.25 -13.86
CA THR A 251 9.83 17.99 -13.18
C THR A 251 8.32 17.89 -12.96
N MET A 252 7.68 18.94 -12.41
CA MET A 252 6.22 18.93 -12.19
C MET A 252 5.43 18.77 -13.49
N ALA A 253 5.82 19.44 -14.58
CA ALA A 253 5.19 19.26 -15.89
C ALA A 253 5.36 17.82 -16.41
N GLY A 254 6.54 17.23 -16.21
CA GLY A 254 6.83 15.84 -16.57
C GLY A 254 6.00 14.84 -15.77
N ILE A 255 5.77 15.07 -14.48
CA ILE A 255 4.88 14.24 -13.65
C ILE A 255 3.45 14.28 -14.18
N ILE A 256 2.92 15.47 -14.51
CA ILE A 256 1.56 15.60 -15.05
C ILE A 256 1.43 14.86 -16.39
N ALA A 257 2.45 14.92 -17.23
CA ALA A 257 2.47 14.17 -18.49
C ALA A 257 2.54 12.66 -18.26
N TYR A 258 3.38 12.21 -17.31
CA TYR A 258 3.50 10.82 -16.90
C TYR A 258 2.16 10.28 -16.38
N ASP A 259 1.53 10.95 -15.40
CA ASP A 259 0.24 10.54 -14.82
C ASP A 259 -0.87 10.46 -15.87
N ARG A 260 -0.85 11.37 -16.86
CA ARG A 260 -1.82 11.36 -17.96
C ARG A 260 -1.67 10.10 -18.81
N GLY A 261 -0.44 9.72 -19.17
CA GLY A 261 -0.18 8.51 -19.93
C GLY A 261 -0.45 7.25 -19.11
N ALA A 262 0.02 7.23 -17.86
CA ALA A 262 -0.15 6.11 -16.94
C ALA A 262 -1.62 5.75 -16.65
N LEU A 263 -2.52 6.72 -16.75
CA LEU A 263 -3.96 6.55 -16.50
C LEU A 263 -4.81 6.73 -17.77
N GLU A 264 -4.23 6.59 -18.96
CA GLU A 264 -4.94 6.81 -20.22
C GLU A 264 -6.11 5.83 -20.42
N GLY A 265 -5.96 4.59 -19.95
CA GLY A 265 -6.98 3.55 -19.96
C GLY A 265 -8.09 3.75 -18.92
N VAL A 266 -7.96 4.72 -18.02
CA VAL A 266 -8.91 4.96 -16.93
C VAL A 266 -9.74 6.21 -17.19
N ALA A 267 -11.06 6.03 -17.18
CA ALA A 267 -12.02 7.10 -17.41
C ALA A 267 -11.80 8.32 -16.50
N GLY A 268 -11.95 9.53 -17.06
CA GLY A 268 -11.67 10.79 -16.34
C GLY A 268 -12.83 11.39 -15.54
N ARG A 269 -14.06 10.89 -15.70
CA ARG A 269 -15.27 11.44 -15.05
C ARG A 269 -15.97 10.38 -14.20
N PRO A 270 -16.51 10.71 -13.01
CA PRO A 270 -17.12 9.73 -12.10
C PRO A 270 -18.13 8.78 -12.77
N ALA A 271 -19.11 9.30 -13.50
CA ALA A 271 -20.10 8.47 -14.19
C ALA A 271 -19.48 7.45 -15.18
N ARG A 272 -18.40 7.82 -15.86
CA ARG A 272 -17.69 6.93 -16.78
C ARG A 272 -16.77 5.95 -16.06
N ILE A 273 -16.19 6.35 -14.93
CA ILE A 273 -15.44 5.45 -14.03
C ILE A 273 -16.38 4.34 -13.53
N TYR A 274 -17.58 4.70 -13.09
CA TYR A 274 -18.57 3.74 -12.60
C TYR A 274 -19.06 2.81 -13.73
N ALA A 275 -19.23 3.33 -14.94
CA ALA A 275 -19.55 2.49 -16.10
C ALA A 275 -18.42 1.48 -16.38
N GLN A 276 -17.16 1.94 -16.41
CA GLN A 276 -15.99 1.08 -16.62
C GLN A 276 -15.87 0.01 -15.53
N LEU A 277 -16.02 0.37 -14.25
CA LEU A 277 -16.00 -0.58 -13.14
C LEU A 277 -17.13 -1.62 -13.26
N ARG A 278 -18.36 -1.20 -13.58
CA ARG A 278 -19.47 -2.13 -13.76
C ARG A 278 -19.22 -3.11 -14.91
N GLU A 279 -18.70 -2.63 -16.04
CA GLU A 279 -18.36 -3.46 -17.18
C GLU A 279 -17.25 -4.46 -16.83
N THR A 280 -16.12 -3.98 -16.30
CA THR A 280 -14.94 -4.80 -16.07
C THR A 280 -15.02 -5.65 -14.81
N MET A 281 -15.51 -5.11 -13.70
CA MET A 281 -15.58 -5.77 -12.39
C MET A 281 -16.94 -6.44 -12.12
N GLY A 282 -17.98 -6.13 -12.91
CA GLY A 282 -19.32 -6.70 -12.75
C GLY A 282 -20.23 -5.90 -11.82
N PHE A 283 -19.67 -5.03 -11.00
CA PHE A 283 -20.38 -4.08 -10.13
C PHE A 283 -19.51 -2.86 -9.84
N VAL A 284 -20.08 -1.84 -9.20
CA VAL A 284 -19.33 -0.68 -8.69
C VAL A 284 -19.19 -0.85 -7.19
N PRO A 285 -17.98 -1.06 -6.64
CA PRO A 285 -17.80 -1.17 -5.20
C PRO A 285 -18.28 0.10 -4.49
N TYR A 286 -19.18 -0.01 -3.51
CA TYR A 286 -19.78 1.15 -2.83
C TYR A 286 -18.75 2.06 -2.18
N TYR A 287 -17.64 1.49 -1.69
CA TYR A 287 -16.56 2.28 -1.10
C TYR A 287 -15.87 3.21 -2.13
N ILE A 288 -15.95 2.95 -3.44
CA ILE A 288 -15.42 3.85 -4.48
C ILE A 288 -16.30 5.08 -4.65
N GLU A 289 -17.62 4.93 -4.51
CA GLU A 289 -18.58 6.03 -4.63
C GLU A 289 -18.37 7.07 -3.53
N ARG A 290 -17.91 6.63 -2.36
CA ARG A 290 -17.62 7.46 -1.19
C ARG A 290 -16.40 8.35 -1.34
N ILE A 291 -15.38 7.93 -2.10
CA ILE A 291 -14.18 8.75 -2.31
C ILE A 291 -14.67 10.07 -2.92
N GLU A 292 -14.18 11.23 -2.52
CA GLU A 292 -14.57 12.50 -3.13
C GLU A 292 -13.67 12.80 -4.32
N ARG A 293 -12.35 12.61 -4.13
CA ARG A 293 -11.33 12.94 -5.13
C ARG A 293 -11.42 12.07 -6.37
N VAL A 294 -11.70 12.71 -7.51
CA VAL A 294 -11.73 12.03 -8.81
C VAL A 294 -10.37 11.43 -9.17
N SER A 295 -9.26 12.10 -8.86
CA SER A 295 -7.90 11.55 -9.06
C SER A 295 -7.72 10.21 -8.35
N THR A 296 -8.10 10.14 -7.07
CA THR A 296 -8.00 8.91 -6.28
C THR A 296 -8.94 7.83 -6.78
N LYS A 297 -10.18 8.16 -7.19
CA LYS A 297 -11.07 7.19 -7.85
C LYS A 297 -10.43 6.57 -9.08
N ARG A 298 -9.77 7.39 -9.91
CA ARG A 298 -9.06 6.91 -11.10
C ARG A 298 -7.93 5.96 -10.72
N VAL A 299 -7.12 6.30 -9.72
CA VAL A 299 -6.01 5.42 -9.30
C VAL A 299 -6.50 4.12 -8.66
N ILE A 300 -7.59 4.10 -7.91
CA ILE A 300 -8.17 2.83 -7.42
C ILE A 300 -8.76 2.03 -8.58
N THR A 301 -9.41 2.69 -9.53
CA THR A 301 -9.93 2.03 -10.74
C THR A 301 -8.79 1.41 -11.55
N HIS A 302 -7.67 2.12 -11.69
CA HIS A 302 -6.42 1.61 -12.27
C HIS A 302 -5.95 0.31 -11.61
N CYS A 303 -5.91 0.29 -10.27
CA CYS A 303 -5.51 -0.90 -9.52
C CYS A 303 -6.48 -2.08 -9.76
N LEU A 304 -7.79 -1.84 -9.74
CA LEU A 304 -8.78 -2.90 -9.92
C LEU A 304 -8.82 -3.41 -11.36
N VAL A 305 -8.93 -2.50 -12.33
CA VAL A 305 -9.14 -2.82 -13.75
C VAL A 305 -7.85 -3.28 -14.41
N GLU A 306 -6.79 -2.48 -14.30
CA GLU A 306 -5.57 -2.71 -15.09
C GLU A 306 -4.51 -3.55 -14.36
N ARG A 307 -4.67 -3.83 -13.06
CA ARG A 307 -3.73 -4.68 -12.31
C ARG A 307 -4.35 -6.00 -11.87
N LEU A 308 -5.54 -5.96 -11.26
CA LEU A 308 -6.20 -7.20 -10.83
C LEU A 308 -6.99 -7.87 -11.94
N GLN A 309 -7.80 -7.11 -12.70
CA GLN A 309 -8.75 -7.62 -13.70
C GLN A 309 -8.22 -7.56 -15.15
N SER A 310 -6.90 -7.56 -15.34
CA SER A 310 -6.25 -7.48 -16.66
C SER A 310 -5.30 -8.65 -16.90
N ASP A 311 -5.18 -9.03 -18.17
CA ASP A 311 -4.23 -9.96 -18.76
C ASP A 311 -2.90 -9.31 -19.17
N ALA A 312 -2.67 -8.03 -18.82
CA ALA A 312 -1.41 -7.33 -19.07
C ALA A 312 -0.21 -7.92 -18.30
N GLY A 313 -0.46 -8.83 -17.35
CA GLY A 313 0.56 -9.60 -16.63
C GLY A 313 0.50 -11.09 -16.95
N SER A 314 1.41 -11.86 -16.36
CA SER A 314 1.53 -13.31 -16.61
C SER A 314 0.84 -14.15 -15.53
N VAL A 315 0.50 -13.56 -14.39
CA VAL A 315 -0.31 -14.21 -13.36
C VAL A 315 -1.78 -14.23 -13.77
N ALA A 316 -2.39 -15.41 -13.76
CA ALA A 316 -3.80 -15.57 -14.09
C ALA A 316 -4.70 -14.67 -13.23
N ILE A 317 -5.68 -14.02 -13.85
CA ILE A 317 -6.60 -13.08 -13.18
C ILE A 317 -7.26 -13.70 -11.95
N TRP A 318 -7.75 -14.94 -12.06
CA TRP A 318 -8.38 -15.64 -10.94
C TRP A 318 -7.43 -15.85 -9.76
N LEU A 319 -6.14 -16.07 -10.02
CA LEU A 319 -5.12 -16.31 -8.99
C LEU A 319 -4.79 -15.02 -8.23
N LYS A 320 -4.72 -13.88 -8.93
CA LYS A 320 -4.56 -12.56 -8.30
C LYS A 320 -5.68 -12.29 -7.29
N HIS A 321 -6.93 -12.52 -7.71
CA HIS A 321 -8.08 -12.38 -6.81
C HIS A 321 -8.10 -13.42 -5.69
N ALA A 322 -7.68 -14.67 -5.95
CA ALA A 322 -7.59 -15.69 -4.91
C ALA A 322 -6.55 -15.34 -3.83
N VAL A 323 -5.40 -14.77 -4.20
CA VAL A 323 -4.41 -14.23 -3.25
C VAL A 323 -5.02 -13.13 -2.40
N CYS A 324 -5.72 -12.17 -3.02
CA CYS A 324 -6.42 -11.11 -2.29
C CYS A 324 -7.55 -11.65 -1.39
N PHE A 325 -8.24 -12.71 -1.80
CA PHE A 325 -9.26 -13.38 -1.00
C PHE A 325 -8.68 -14.00 0.27
N VAL A 326 -7.57 -14.75 0.15
CA VAL A 326 -6.85 -15.30 1.32
C VAL A 326 -6.43 -14.17 2.27
N ALA A 327 -5.88 -13.09 1.71
CA ALA A 327 -5.45 -11.94 2.49
C ALA A 327 -6.61 -11.26 3.22
N ALA A 328 -7.76 -11.08 2.58
CA ALA A 328 -8.95 -10.50 3.19
C ALA A 328 -9.54 -11.37 4.30
N LYS A 329 -9.45 -12.69 4.15
CA LYS A 329 -9.83 -13.65 5.20
C LYS A 329 -8.89 -13.57 6.40
N LYS A 330 -7.59 -13.38 6.17
CA LYS A 330 -6.58 -13.19 7.23
C LYS A 330 -6.72 -11.86 7.95
N SER A 331 -7.03 -10.78 7.23
CA SER A 331 -7.23 -9.45 7.82
C SER A 331 -8.62 -9.26 8.46
N ASN A 332 -9.46 -10.30 8.51
CA ASN A 332 -10.84 -10.26 8.99
C ASN A 332 -11.70 -9.20 8.29
N ASN A 333 -11.54 -9.04 6.97
CA ASN A 333 -12.33 -8.13 6.15
C ASN A 333 -13.36 -8.89 5.29
N PRO A 334 -14.59 -9.12 5.79
CA PRO A 334 -15.60 -9.92 5.09
C PRO A 334 -16.14 -9.24 3.83
N LEU A 335 -16.07 -7.91 3.72
CA LEU A 335 -16.43 -7.19 2.49
C LEU A 335 -15.48 -7.56 1.36
N LEU A 336 -14.18 -7.33 1.58
CA LEU A 336 -13.16 -7.63 0.58
C LEU A 336 -13.06 -9.14 0.31
N ALA A 337 -13.26 -9.98 1.32
CA ALA A 337 -13.28 -11.42 1.11
C ALA A 337 -14.41 -11.83 0.14
N ALA A 338 -15.60 -11.24 0.26
CA ALA A 338 -16.69 -11.50 -0.68
C ALA A 338 -16.38 -10.95 -2.09
N HIS A 339 -15.87 -9.72 -2.19
CA HIS A 339 -15.49 -9.11 -3.47
C HIS A 339 -14.44 -9.91 -4.23
N PHE A 340 -13.34 -10.29 -3.55
CA PHE A 340 -12.27 -11.05 -4.18
C PHE A 340 -12.67 -12.50 -4.50
N ALA A 341 -13.51 -13.14 -3.67
CA ALA A 341 -14.06 -14.44 -4.02
C ALA A 341 -14.94 -14.38 -5.27
N TYR A 342 -15.84 -13.39 -5.33
CA TYR A 342 -16.70 -13.15 -6.50
C TYR A 342 -15.86 -12.94 -7.77
N TRP A 343 -14.87 -12.05 -7.72
CA TRP A 343 -14.02 -11.78 -8.88
C TRP A 343 -13.13 -12.96 -9.27
N ALA A 344 -12.65 -13.75 -8.30
CA ALA A 344 -11.90 -14.96 -8.59
C ALA A 344 -12.77 -15.99 -9.33
N VAL A 345 -14.00 -16.24 -8.87
CA VAL A 345 -14.94 -17.16 -9.55
C VAL A 345 -15.32 -16.66 -10.93
N ARG A 346 -15.63 -15.36 -11.06
CA ARG A 346 -15.92 -14.73 -12.36
C ARG A 346 -14.75 -14.82 -13.34
N ALA A 347 -13.51 -14.86 -12.83
CA ALA A 347 -12.30 -15.06 -13.62
C ALA A 347 -11.92 -16.55 -13.84
N GLY A 348 -12.76 -17.50 -13.40
CA GLY A 348 -12.60 -18.93 -13.66
C GLY A 348 -12.04 -19.76 -12.50
N ALA A 349 -11.94 -19.22 -11.28
CA ALA A 349 -11.64 -20.04 -10.10
C ALA A 349 -12.83 -20.96 -9.77
N THR A 350 -12.54 -22.22 -9.41
CA THR A 350 -13.54 -23.10 -8.83
C THR A 350 -13.66 -22.86 -7.32
N LEU A 351 -14.83 -23.15 -6.74
CA LEU A 351 -15.00 -23.10 -5.28
C LEU A 351 -14.00 -24.01 -4.56
N LYS A 352 -13.65 -25.17 -5.15
CA LYS A 352 -12.62 -26.07 -4.62
C LYS A 352 -11.25 -25.40 -4.52
N ARG A 353 -10.85 -24.61 -5.52
CA ARG A 353 -9.57 -23.88 -5.48
C ARG A 353 -9.58 -22.82 -4.38
N LEU A 354 -10.65 -22.04 -4.28
CA LEU A 354 -10.77 -21.00 -3.26
C LEU A 354 -10.81 -21.56 -1.84
N THR A 355 -11.55 -22.65 -1.63
CA THR A 355 -11.57 -23.34 -0.33
C THR A 355 -10.21 -23.94 0.03
N SER A 356 -9.49 -24.54 -0.93
CA SER A 356 -8.12 -25.02 -0.69
C SER A 356 -7.15 -23.90 -0.36
N ALA A 357 -7.38 -22.69 -0.86
CA ALA A 357 -6.51 -21.54 -0.58
C ALA A 357 -6.60 -21.06 0.87
N LEU A 358 -7.68 -21.37 1.60
CA LEU A 358 -7.89 -20.92 2.98
C LEU A 358 -7.03 -21.66 4.01
N VAL A 359 -6.48 -22.81 3.66
CA VAL A 359 -5.64 -23.63 4.53
C VAL A 359 -4.26 -23.76 3.91
N PRO A 360 -3.18 -23.38 4.63
CA PRO A 360 -1.82 -23.64 4.15
C PRO A 360 -1.63 -25.13 3.86
N SER A 361 -1.06 -25.46 2.70
CA SER A 361 -0.74 -26.85 2.31
C SER A 361 0.76 -27.08 2.34
N GLU A 362 1.17 -28.32 2.62
CA GLU A 362 2.56 -28.79 2.48
C GLU A 362 2.85 -29.27 1.04
N ASP A 363 1.83 -29.36 0.19
CA ASP A 363 1.98 -29.73 -1.21
C ASP A 363 2.80 -28.70 -1.98
N GLN A 364 3.42 -29.14 -3.07
CA GLN A 364 4.13 -28.26 -3.98
C GLN A 364 3.29 -27.93 -5.21
N GLY A 365 3.42 -26.70 -5.71
CA GLY A 365 2.76 -26.29 -6.93
C GLY A 365 2.63 -24.78 -7.04
N ARG A 366 2.33 -24.31 -8.26
CA ARG A 366 2.20 -22.89 -8.56
C ARG A 366 1.10 -22.21 -7.73
N ASP A 367 -0.09 -22.81 -7.67
CA ASP A 367 -1.21 -22.29 -6.89
C ASP A 367 -0.89 -22.30 -5.38
N VAL A 368 -0.29 -23.40 -4.89
CA VAL A 368 0.09 -23.54 -3.46
C VAL A 368 1.12 -22.49 -3.05
N ALA A 369 2.15 -22.27 -3.87
CA ALA A 369 3.17 -21.25 -3.61
C ALA A 369 2.57 -19.84 -3.50
N ALA A 370 1.62 -19.49 -4.37
CA ALA A 370 0.91 -18.22 -4.30
C ALA A 370 0.03 -18.10 -3.04
N PHE A 371 -0.65 -19.18 -2.63
CA PHE A 371 -1.46 -19.18 -1.41
C PHE A 371 -0.62 -19.11 -0.14
N MET A 372 0.49 -19.86 -0.06
CA MET A 372 1.44 -19.75 1.06
C MET A 372 2.00 -18.33 1.18
N PHE A 373 2.38 -17.72 0.05
CA PHE A 373 2.77 -16.31 0.01
C PHE A 373 1.66 -15.39 0.53
N ALA A 374 0.41 -15.59 0.11
CA ALA A 374 -0.72 -14.80 0.60
C ALA A 374 -0.93 -14.94 2.11
N HIS A 375 -0.81 -16.16 2.67
CA HIS A 375 -0.94 -16.42 4.10
C HIS A 375 0.17 -15.71 4.90
N ALA A 376 1.41 -15.78 4.43
CA ALA A 376 2.56 -15.20 5.10
C ALA A 376 2.65 -13.67 4.93
N GLY A 377 2.19 -13.15 3.79
CA GLY A 377 2.27 -11.72 3.47
C GLY A 377 1.08 -10.89 3.96
N ALA A 378 -0.04 -11.53 4.32
CA ALA A 378 -1.21 -10.86 4.88
C ALA A 378 -1.13 -10.68 6.42
N THR A 379 0.02 -10.94 7.03
CA THR A 379 0.29 -10.67 8.45
C THR A 379 1.09 -9.38 8.63
N SER A 380 1.14 -8.89 9.86
CA SER A 380 1.82 -7.65 10.22
C SER A 380 2.62 -7.88 11.51
N PRO A 381 3.96 -7.95 11.46
CA PRO A 381 4.78 -8.01 10.24
C PRO A 381 4.52 -9.26 9.37
N ALA A 382 4.89 -9.19 8.10
CA ALA A 382 4.84 -10.29 7.15
C ALA A 382 5.84 -11.39 7.55
N THR A 383 5.44 -12.65 7.44
CA THR A 383 6.28 -13.81 7.78
C THR A 383 6.82 -14.54 6.55
N VAL A 384 6.99 -13.83 5.42
CA VAL A 384 7.52 -14.40 4.18
C VAL A 384 8.96 -14.84 4.42
N GLY A 385 9.20 -16.15 4.48
CA GLY A 385 10.48 -16.74 4.80
C GLY A 385 11.02 -17.65 3.70
N ALA A 386 11.94 -18.54 4.07
CA ALA A 386 12.66 -19.38 3.12
C ALA A 386 11.73 -20.30 2.30
N ALA A 387 10.66 -20.81 2.92
CA ALA A 387 9.70 -21.69 2.25
C ALA A 387 8.87 -20.94 1.20
N GLU A 388 8.36 -19.75 1.54
CA GLU A 388 7.60 -18.92 0.61
C GLU A 388 8.48 -18.43 -0.54
N VAL A 389 9.70 -17.97 -0.23
CA VAL A 389 10.66 -17.53 -1.25
C VAL A 389 10.99 -18.69 -2.20
N ALA A 390 11.35 -19.86 -1.68
CA ALA A 390 11.67 -21.03 -2.51
C ALA A 390 10.47 -21.50 -3.35
N GLY A 391 9.27 -21.48 -2.77
CA GLY A 391 8.03 -21.80 -3.50
C GLY A 391 7.79 -20.83 -4.65
N LEU A 392 7.88 -19.53 -4.39
CA LEU A 392 7.69 -18.50 -5.42
C LEU A 392 8.75 -18.59 -6.53
N THR A 393 10.03 -18.67 -6.19
CA THR A 393 11.12 -18.72 -7.17
C THR A 393 11.14 -20.01 -8.00
N SER A 394 10.52 -21.09 -7.50
CA SER A 394 10.38 -22.36 -8.22
C SER A 394 9.29 -22.33 -9.29
N TYR A 395 8.22 -21.54 -9.09
CA TYR A 395 7.02 -21.60 -9.92
C TYR A 395 6.67 -20.30 -10.64
N PHE A 396 7.27 -19.18 -10.26
CA PHE A 396 7.00 -17.86 -10.81
C PHE A 396 8.29 -17.19 -11.29
N SER A 397 8.19 -16.49 -12.41
CA SER A 397 9.25 -15.58 -12.87
C SER A 397 9.38 -14.35 -11.96
N PRO A 398 10.51 -13.62 -11.99
CA PRO A 398 10.68 -12.39 -11.22
C PRO A 398 9.53 -11.39 -11.39
N ALA A 399 9.05 -11.19 -12.63
CA ALA A 399 7.95 -10.28 -12.92
C ALA A 399 6.62 -10.77 -12.33
N GLU A 400 6.35 -12.08 -12.39
CA GLU A 400 5.15 -12.67 -11.78
C GLU A 400 5.17 -12.58 -10.25
N ILE A 401 6.34 -12.69 -9.62
CA ILE A 401 6.49 -12.49 -8.17
C ILE A 401 6.12 -11.05 -7.80
N ILE A 402 6.64 -10.06 -8.54
CA ILE A 402 6.25 -8.65 -8.33
C ILE A 402 4.76 -8.44 -8.61
N GLU A 403 4.18 -9.09 -9.61
CA GLU A 403 2.74 -9.04 -9.88
C GLU A 403 1.92 -9.57 -8.69
N LEU A 404 2.32 -10.68 -8.06
CA LEU A 404 1.70 -11.20 -6.84
C LEU A 404 1.86 -10.25 -5.64
N VAL A 405 3.04 -9.66 -5.46
CA VAL A 405 3.29 -8.63 -4.42
C VAL A 405 2.36 -7.43 -4.62
N VAL A 406 2.20 -6.95 -5.87
CA VAL A 406 1.27 -5.85 -6.18
C VAL A 406 -0.17 -6.24 -5.91
N ALA A 407 -0.61 -7.45 -6.27
CA ALA A 407 -1.97 -7.90 -5.99
C ALA A 407 -2.26 -7.88 -4.47
N LEU A 408 -1.37 -8.48 -3.68
CA LEU A 408 -1.47 -8.49 -2.23
C LEU A 408 -1.43 -7.08 -1.62
N SER A 409 -0.61 -6.18 -2.19
CA SER A 409 -0.50 -4.79 -1.74
C SER A 409 -1.75 -3.96 -2.09
N ILE A 410 -2.42 -4.24 -3.21
CA ILE A 410 -3.72 -3.63 -3.53
C ILE A 410 -4.76 -4.07 -2.51
N HIS A 411 -4.75 -5.33 -2.07
CA HIS A 411 -5.56 -5.75 -0.93
C HIS A 411 -5.21 -4.93 0.34
N GLY A 412 -3.92 -4.80 0.68
CA GLY A 412 -3.48 -4.00 1.84
C GLY A 412 -4.00 -2.55 1.82
N LEU A 413 -3.99 -1.92 0.65
CA LEU A 413 -4.58 -0.60 0.41
C LEU A 413 -6.08 -0.59 0.68
N LEU A 414 -6.83 -1.47 0.01
CA LEU A 414 -8.27 -1.52 0.12
C LEU A 414 -8.73 -1.92 1.52
N ASN A 415 -7.97 -2.78 2.21
CA ASN A 415 -8.26 -3.25 3.56
C ASN A 415 -8.31 -2.07 4.55
N ARG A 416 -7.34 -1.15 4.48
CA ARG A 416 -7.34 0.05 5.33
C ARG A 416 -8.49 1.00 5.03
N TYR A 417 -8.77 1.21 3.74
CA TYR A 417 -9.84 2.10 3.31
C TYR A 417 -11.22 1.58 3.75
N THR A 418 -11.51 0.31 3.46
CA THR A 418 -12.79 -0.33 3.79
C THR A 418 -12.99 -0.56 5.28
N SER A 419 -11.92 -0.74 6.05
CA SER A 419 -12.02 -0.79 7.52
C SER A 419 -12.38 0.56 8.14
N THR A 420 -12.08 1.66 7.46
CA THR A 420 -12.42 3.02 7.92
C THR A 420 -13.85 3.39 7.54
N TYR A 421 -14.26 2.97 6.36
CA TYR A 421 -15.56 3.28 5.79
C TYR A 421 -16.34 1.99 5.54
N PRO A 422 -16.91 1.40 6.62
CA PRO A 422 -17.77 0.25 6.51
C PRO A 422 -18.98 0.56 5.63
N VAL A 423 -19.44 -0.46 4.90
CA VAL A 423 -20.65 -0.39 4.08
C VAL A 423 -21.76 -1.18 4.75
N ASP A 424 -23.00 -0.72 4.56
CA ASP A 424 -24.18 -1.27 5.24
C ASP A 424 -24.71 -2.55 4.56
N SER A 425 -24.39 -2.77 3.29
CA SER A 425 -24.81 -3.94 2.52
C SER A 425 -23.79 -4.30 1.45
N TYR A 426 -23.87 -5.54 0.96
CA TYR A 426 -23.21 -5.95 -0.27
C TYR A 426 -23.89 -5.31 -1.48
N GLU A 427 -23.17 -5.17 -2.58
CA GLU A 427 -23.75 -4.92 -3.89
C GLU A 427 -24.63 -6.12 -4.30
N PRO A 428 -25.73 -5.94 -5.07
CA PRO A 428 -26.68 -7.01 -5.37
C PRO A 428 -26.04 -8.26 -5.97
N GLU A 429 -25.04 -8.09 -6.84
CA GLU A 429 -24.29 -9.18 -7.46
C GLU A 429 -23.46 -9.98 -6.44
N VAL A 430 -22.89 -9.28 -5.46
CA VAL A 430 -22.08 -9.87 -4.39
C VAL A 430 -22.99 -10.52 -3.34
N GLU A 431 -24.11 -9.88 -3.01
CA GLU A 431 -25.13 -10.43 -2.11
C GLU A 431 -25.66 -11.77 -2.63
N ALA A 432 -26.02 -11.84 -3.91
CA ALA A 432 -26.45 -13.08 -4.55
C ALA A 432 -25.35 -14.16 -4.51
N PHE A 433 -24.11 -13.78 -4.79
CA PHE A 433 -22.95 -14.69 -4.72
C PHE A 433 -22.73 -15.23 -3.30
N VAL A 434 -22.81 -14.37 -2.28
CA VAL A 434 -22.65 -14.78 -0.87
C VAL A 434 -23.81 -15.67 -0.44
N ALA A 435 -25.03 -15.39 -0.89
CA ALA A 435 -26.19 -16.25 -0.61
C ALA A 435 -26.01 -17.67 -1.22
N GLU A 436 -25.43 -17.76 -2.41
CA GLU A 436 -25.23 -19.04 -3.11
C GLU A 436 -24.00 -19.82 -2.63
N HIS A 437 -22.88 -19.14 -2.35
CA HIS A 437 -21.58 -19.78 -2.14
C HIS A 437 -20.94 -19.46 -0.78
N GLY A 438 -21.59 -18.64 0.05
CA GLY A 438 -20.99 -18.13 1.27
C GLY A 438 -20.67 -19.20 2.30
N GLU A 439 -21.51 -20.22 2.46
CA GLU A 439 -21.24 -21.32 3.39
C GLU A 439 -19.92 -22.05 3.05
N ALA A 440 -19.71 -22.40 1.79
CA ALA A 440 -18.52 -23.09 1.33
C ALA A 440 -17.24 -22.24 1.52
N LEU A 441 -17.34 -20.93 1.33
CA LEU A 441 -16.21 -20.00 1.40
C LEU A 441 -16.03 -19.36 2.78
N GLY A 442 -16.88 -19.69 3.76
CA GLY A 442 -16.92 -19.05 5.06
C GLY A 442 -17.21 -17.54 4.99
N LEU A 443 -18.07 -17.13 4.05
CA LEU A 443 -18.60 -15.76 3.93
C LEU A 443 -19.96 -15.70 4.61
N LYS A 444 -20.23 -14.61 5.33
CA LYS A 444 -21.48 -14.44 6.09
C LYS A 444 -22.51 -13.68 5.24
N PRO A 445 -23.76 -14.15 5.14
CA PRO A 445 -24.81 -13.47 4.37
C PRO A 445 -25.22 -12.09 4.92
N ALA A 446 -25.06 -11.87 6.24
CA ALA A 446 -25.51 -10.65 6.89
C ALA A 446 -24.39 -9.64 7.10
N VAL A 447 -24.67 -8.40 6.68
CA VAL A 447 -23.95 -7.12 6.86
C VAL A 447 -22.43 -7.22 6.75
N PRO A 448 -21.82 -6.76 5.63
CA PRO A 448 -20.37 -6.78 5.47
C PRO A 448 -19.60 -6.04 6.59
N CYS A 449 -20.20 -5.06 7.28
CA CYS A 449 -19.60 -4.43 8.46
C CYS A 449 -20.68 -4.02 9.49
N THR A 450 -20.55 -4.49 10.73
CA THR A 450 -21.51 -4.20 11.80
C THR A 450 -21.23 -2.86 12.49
N HIS A 451 -21.81 -1.75 12.01
CA HIS A 451 -22.12 -0.59 12.87
C HIS A 451 -23.35 0.15 12.32
N GLY A 452 -24.51 -0.05 12.95
CA GLY A 452 -25.77 0.61 12.59
C GLY A 452 -25.69 2.15 12.66
N THR A 453 -26.48 2.79 11.80
CA THR A 453 -26.42 4.20 11.32
C THR A 453 -25.19 4.51 10.48
N SER A 454 -25.41 4.94 9.23
CA SER A 454 -24.34 5.23 8.28
C SER A 454 -23.40 6.25 8.91
N TRP A 455 -22.10 5.94 8.88
CA TRP A 455 -21.06 6.72 9.52
C TRP A 455 -21.13 8.22 9.18
N ASP A 456 -21.56 8.57 7.97
CA ASP A 456 -21.73 9.95 7.52
C ASP A 456 -22.71 10.74 8.41
N GLN A 457 -23.76 10.09 8.93
CA GLN A 457 -24.69 10.70 9.88
C GLN A 457 -24.02 10.99 11.22
N GLN A 458 -23.18 10.08 11.70
CA GLN A 458 -22.50 10.20 12.98
C GLN A 458 -21.35 11.23 12.92
N ALA A 459 -20.60 11.23 11.83
CA ALA A 459 -19.57 12.22 11.52
C ALA A 459 -20.18 13.62 11.40
N ALA A 460 -21.28 13.75 10.64
CA ALA A 460 -22.01 15.01 10.50
C ALA A 460 -22.49 15.53 11.86
N LYS A 461 -23.06 14.66 12.71
CA LYS A 461 -23.46 15.02 14.07
C LYS A 461 -22.28 15.49 14.92
N ALA A 462 -21.14 14.80 14.87
CA ALA A 462 -19.94 15.20 15.60
C ALA A 462 -19.44 16.58 15.18
N ARG A 463 -19.42 16.87 13.87
CA ARG A 463 -19.03 18.18 13.30
C ARG A 463 -19.99 19.32 13.67
N LEU A 464 -21.25 19.00 13.95
CA LEU A 464 -22.26 20.00 14.38
C LEU A 464 -22.23 20.27 15.89
N THR A 465 -21.60 19.40 16.68
CA THR A 465 -21.68 19.43 18.15
C THR A 465 -20.34 19.70 18.86
N GLY A 466 -19.22 19.56 18.14
CA GLY A 466 -17.89 20.03 18.56
C GLY A 466 -17.50 21.29 17.81
#